data_AF-A0A0M3JGL7-F1
#
_entry.id   AF-A0A0M3JGL7-F1
#
_cell.length_a   1.000
_cell.length_b   1.000
_cell.length_c   1.000
_cell.angle_alpha   90.00
_cell.angle_beta   90.00
_cell.angle_gamma   90.00
#
_symmetry.space_group_name_H-M   'P 1'
#
loop_
_entity.id
_entity.type
_entity.pdbx_description
1 polymer ?
#
loop_
_entity_poly.entity_id
_entity_poly.type
_entity_poly.pdbx_seq_one_letter_code
_entity_poly.pdbx_strand_id
1 'polypeptide(L)'
;MVIHRSIVVKFLLFLQNTFLKGGYYKYVLGDKVVVLALNTNLYYRFNRAIPNFTNPDDPADQFQFMIDTLKDARAKQLSVHVIAHIAPGGNELVFYNHILKNS
;
A
#
# COMPACT_ATOMS: atom_id res chain seq x y z
N MET A 1 -8.50 1.33 -34.13
CA MET A 1 -8.24 2.11 -32.90
C MET A 1 -9.04 1.51 -31.74
N VAL A 2 -8.60 0.38 -31.17
CA VAL A 2 -9.32 -0.34 -30.07
C VAL A 2 -8.43 -0.54 -28.83
N ILE A 3 -7.11 -0.47 -29.02
CA ILE A 3 -6.07 -0.69 -28.01
C ILE A 3 -6.08 0.29 -26.82
N HIS A 4 -6.62 1.51 -27.00
CA HIS A 4 -6.59 2.54 -25.95
C HIS A 4 -7.65 2.33 -24.85
N ARG A 5 -8.80 1.73 -25.18
CA ARG A 5 -9.87 1.48 -24.17
C ARG A 5 -9.54 0.33 -23.21
N SER A 6 -8.84 -0.71 -23.67
CA SER A 6 -8.50 -1.86 -22.81
C SER A 6 -7.51 -1.54 -21.70
N ILE A 7 -6.56 -0.62 -21.93
CA ILE A 7 -5.54 -0.25 -20.94
C ILE A 7 -6.16 0.55 -19.80
N VAL A 8 -7.04 1.51 -20.13
CA VAL A 8 -7.74 2.34 -19.13
C VAL A 8 -8.65 1.50 -18.25
N VAL A 9 -9.40 0.56 -18.83
CA VAL A 9 -10.29 -0.34 -18.07
C VAL A 9 -9.50 -1.26 -17.15
N LYS A 10 -8.39 -1.84 -17.64
CA LYS A 10 -7.53 -2.71 -16.81
C LYS A 10 -6.88 -1.95 -15.65
N PHE A 11 -6.53 -0.69 -15.86
CA PHE A 11 -5.97 0.20 -14.83
C PHE A 11 -7.01 0.57 -13.77
N LEU A 12 -8.23 0.95 -14.18
CA LEU A 12 -9.33 1.25 -13.25
C LEU A 12 -9.72 0.03 -12.40
N LEU A 13 -9.77 -1.15 -13.01
CA LEU A 13 -10.08 -2.40 -12.31
C LEU A 13 -9.01 -2.76 -11.27
N PHE A 14 -7.73 -2.55 -11.58
CA PHE A 14 -6.65 -2.80 -10.63
C PHE A 14 -6.68 -1.84 -9.42
N LEU A 15 -6.94 -0.56 -9.67
CA LEU A 15 -7.16 0.44 -8.62
C LEU A 15 -8.31 0.02 -7.71
N GLN A 16 -9.44 -0.37 -8.30
CA GLN A 16 -10.63 -0.79 -7.57
C GLN A 16 -10.34 -2.03 -6.71
N ASN A 17 -9.58 -3.01 -7.21
CA ASN A 17 -9.26 -4.23 -6.46
C ASN A 17 -8.43 -3.95 -5.21
N THR A 18 -7.37 -3.14 -5.33
CA THR A 18 -6.51 -2.81 -4.17
C THR A 18 -7.25 -1.95 -3.14
N PHE A 19 -8.07 -1.00 -3.62
CA PHE A 19 -8.92 -0.19 -2.77
C PHE A 19 -9.96 -1.02 -2.00
N LEU A 20 -10.67 -1.93 -2.69
CA LEU A 20 -11.67 -2.79 -2.04
C LEU A 20 -11.05 -3.83 -1.11
N LYS A 21 -9.82 -4.29 -1.41
CA LYS A 21 -9.11 -5.28 -0.58
C LYS A 21 -8.61 -4.68 0.74
N GLY A 22 -8.01 -3.50 0.71
CA GLY A 22 -7.29 -2.95 1.86
C GLY A 22 -7.26 -1.43 1.97
N GLY A 23 -7.98 -0.70 1.11
CA GLY A 23 -8.03 0.76 1.14
C GLY A 23 -6.76 1.47 0.68
N TYR A 24 -5.82 0.74 0.09
CA TYR A 24 -4.58 1.27 -0.49
C TYR A 24 -4.60 1.15 -2.01
N TYR A 25 -3.84 2.00 -2.70
CA TYR A 25 -3.78 1.97 -4.16
C TYR A 25 -2.54 2.72 -4.67
N LYS A 26 -2.26 2.61 -5.97
CA LYS A 26 -1.27 3.45 -6.64
C LYS A 26 -1.83 4.07 -7.91
N TYR A 27 -1.49 5.31 -8.17
CA TYR A 27 -1.89 6.04 -9.36
C TYR A 27 -0.66 6.61 -10.07
N VAL A 28 -0.63 6.56 -11.40
CA VAL A 28 0.46 7.15 -12.18
C VAL A 28 0.02 8.54 -12.62
N LEU A 29 0.74 9.56 -12.18
CA LEU A 29 0.50 10.95 -12.51
C LEU A 29 1.49 11.36 -13.64
N GLY A 30 0.96 11.51 -14.85
CA GLY A 30 1.79 11.71 -16.05
C GLY A 30 2.67 10.50 -16.34
N ASP A 31 3.92 10.72 -16.76
CA ASP A 31 4.80 9.63 -17.21
C ASP A 31 5.92 9.28 -16.22
N LYS A 32 6.10 10.08 -15.16
CA LYS A 32 7.30 10.01 -14.29
C LYS A 32 7.02 9.90 -12.80
N VAL A 33 5.76 10.09 -12.38
CA VAL A 33 5.39 10.13 -10.96
C VAL A 33 4.36 9.06 -10.65
N VAL A 34 4.64 8.26 -9.62
CA VAL A 34 3.70 7.31 -9.04
C VAL A 34 3.27 7.85 -7.67
N VAL A 35 1.98 8.06 -7.49
CA VAL A 35 1.39 8.30 -6.16
C VAL A 35 1.07 6.94 -5.55
N LEU A 36 1.65 6.65 -4.40
CA LEU A 36 1.42 5.42 -3.64
C LEU A 36 0.66 5.77 -2.36
N ALA A 37 -0.64 5.49 -2.33
CA ALA A 37 -1.50 5.76 -1.19
C ALA A 37 -1.61 4.52 -0.30
N LEU A 38 -1.09 4.62 0.92
CA LEU A 38 -1.08 3.54 1.90
C LEU A 38 -2.21 3.71 2.93
N ASN A 39 -2.84 2.62 3.33
CA ASN A 39 -3.78 2.60 4.44
C ASN A 39 -3.03 2.27 5.75
N THR A 40 -2.49 3.29 6.41
CA THR A 40 -1.77 3.09 7.67
C THR A 40 -2.66 2.78 8.87
N ASN A 41 -4.00 2.83 8.73
CA ASN A 41 -4.91 2.34 9.77
C ASN A 41 -4.80 0.83 9.99
N LEU A 42 -4.33 0.07 8.98
CA LEU A 42 -4.08 -1.37 9.09
C LEU A 42 -3.04 -1.69 10.18
N TYR A 43 -2.11 -0.77 10.44
CA TYR A 43 -1.04 -0.96 11.42
C TYR A 43 -1.27 -0.19 12.71
N TYR A 44 -2.35 0.59 12.80
CA TYR A 44 -2.60 1.42 13.96
C TYR A 44 -2.88 0.58 15.20
N ARG A 45 -2.12 0.79 16.29
CA ARG A 45 -2.21 -0.02 17.51
C ARG A 45 -3.60 -0.14 18.13
N PHE A 46 -4.49 0.83 17.88
CA PHE A 46 -5.86 0.83 18.40
C PHE A 46 -6.90 0.35 17.38
N ASN A 47 -6.47 -0.19 16.24
CA ASN A 47 -7.38 -0.78 15.28
C ASN A 47 -7.94 -2.11 15.83
N ARG A 48 -9.22 -2.10 16.19
CA ARG A 48 -9.90 -3.26 16.78
C ARG A 48 -10.05 -4.44 15.82
N ALA A 49 -9.80 -4.26 14.52
CA ALA A 49 -9.87 -5.33 13.53
C ALA A 49 -8.61 -6.21 13.49
N ILE A 50 -7.50 -5.79 14.11
CA ILE A 50 -6.20 -6.49 14.06
C ILE A 50 -6.27 -7.97 14.44
N PRO A 51 -6.98 -8.39 15.52
CA PRO A 51 -7.09 -9.81 15.88
C PRO A 51 -7.75 -10.68 14.79
N ASN A 52 -8.48 -10.07 13.86
CA ASN A 52 -9.20 -10.77 12.79
C ASN A 52 -8.40 -10.83 11.48
N PHE A 53 -7.16 -10.31 11.45
CA PHE A 53 -6.34 -10.36 10.25
C PHE A 53 -5.73 -11.74 10.06
N THR A 54 -5.94 -12.32 8.87
CA THR A 54 -5.33 -13.61 8.49
C THR A 54 -3.81 -13.55 8.48
N ASN A 55 -3.24 -12.38 8.15
CA ASN A 55 -1.82 -12.09 8.22
C ASN A 55 -1.61 -10.74 8.94
N PRO A 56 -1.37 -10.75 10.27
CA PRO A 56 -1.20 -9.52 11.04
C PRO A 56 0.13 -8.80 10.76
N ASP A 57 1.13 -9.50 10.23
CA ASP A 57 2.45 -8.92 9.91
C ASP A 57 2.41 -8.12 8.60
N ASP A 58 1.56 -8.51 7.64
CA ASP A 58 1.27 -7.73 6.43
C ASP A 58 -0.23 -7.79 6.07
N PRO A 59 -1.07 -6.98 6.77
CA PRO A 59 -2.50 -6.96 6.53
C PRO A 59 -2.80 -6.56 5.09
N ALA A 60 -3.62 -7.37 4.43
CA ALA A 60 -4.00 -7.21 3.02
C ALA A 60 -2.83 -7.22 2.02
N ASP A 61 -1.63 -7.69 2.41
CA ASP A 61 -0.42 -7.72 1.57
C ASP A 61 0.04 -6.31 1.12
N GLN A 62 -0.23 -5.28 1.94
CA GLN A 62 0.08 -3.90 1.59
C GLN A 62 1.60 -3.63 1.54
N PHE A 63 2.41 -4.24 2.41
CA PHE A 63 3.86 -4.11 2.36
C PHE A 63 4.41 -4.77 1.11
N GLN A 64 3.96 -5.98 0.77
CA GLN A 64 4.34 -6.63 -0.49
C GLN A 64 4.00 -5.74 -1.70
N PHE A 65 2.79 -5.19 -1.75
CA PHE A 65 2.36 -4.25 -2.79
C PHE A 65 3.24 -2.99 -2.89
N MET A 66 3.64 -2.41 -1.75
CA MET A 66 4.55 -1.27 -1.68
C MET A 66 5.93 -1.63 -2.23
N ILE A 67 6.52 -2.74 -1.77
CA ILE A 67 7.84 -3.23 -2.19
C ILE A 67 7.87 -3.43 -3.71
N ASP A 68 6.86 -4.10 -4.26
CA ASP A 68 6.78 -4.36 -5.70
C ASP A 68 6.61 -3.06 -6.50
N THR A 69 5.83 -2.11 -5.98
CA THR A 69 5.65 -0.80 -6.61
C THR A 69 6.95 0.02 -6.61
N LEU A 70 7.70 0.02 -5.51
CA LEU A 70 8.99 0.72 -5.42
C LEU A 70 10.06 0.06 -6.30
N LYS A 71 10.08 -1.28 -6.39
CA LYS A 71 10.98 -2.02 -7.29
C LYS A 71 10.70 -1.68 -8.75
N ASP A 72 9.43 -1.70 -9.15
CA ASP A 72 9.01 -1.36 -10.51
C ASP A 72 9.34 0.10 -10.86
N ALA A 73 9.06 1.03 -9.94
CA ALA A 73 9.40 2.44 -10.10
C ALA A 73 10.90 2.66 -10.26
N ARG A 74 11.73 1.99 -9.44
CA ARG A 74 13.20 2.04 -9.55
C ARG A 74 13.67 1.55 -10.92
N ALA A 75 13.17 0.41 -11.38
CA ALA A 75 13.55 -0.15 -12.69
C ALA A 75 13.19 0.79 -13.85
N LYS A 76 12.11 1.56 -13.70
CA LYS A 76 11.60 2.51 -14.70
C LYS A 76 12.05 3.95 -14.49
N GLN A 77 12.93 4.21 -13.52
CA GLN A 77 13.40 5.55 -13.16
C GLN A 77 12.26 6.54 -12.83
N LEU A 78 11.19 6.04 -12.21
CA LEU A 78 10.04 6.83 -11.77
C LEU A 78 10.26 7.37 -10.35
N SER A 79 9.72 8.54 -10.07
CA SER A 79 9.61 9.07 -8.71
C SER A 79 8.34 8.55 -8.04
N VAL A 80 8.42 8.21 -6.76
CA VAL A 80 7.27 7.73 -5.99
C VAL A 80 6.97 8.71 -4.86
N HIS A 81 5.76 9.26 -4.84
CA HIS A 81 5.23 10.03 -3.72
C HIS A 81 4.38 9.10 -2.85
N VAL A 82 4.88 8.78 -1.66
CA VAL A 82 4.15 7.96 -0.69
C VAL A 82 3.28 8.87 0.17
N ILE A 83 1.97 8.62 0.20
CA ILE A 83 1.01 9.33 1.04
C ILE A 83 0.33 8.36 1.99
N ALA A 84 0.12 8.80 3.23
CA ALA A 84 -0.49 8.02 4.29
C ALA A 84 -1.12 8.94 5.34
N HIS A 85 -2.03 8.41 6.16
CA HIS A 85 -2.70 9.18 7.20
C HIS A 85 -1.87 9.25 8.50
N ILE A 86 -1.52 8.09 9.04
CA ILE A 86 -0.68 7.95 10.25
C ILE A 86 0.78 7.85 9.81
N ALA A 87 1.63 8.70 10.38
CA ALA A 87 3.07 8.71 10.13
C ALA A 87 3.78 7.51 10.77
N PRO A 88 4.88 7.01 10.17
CA PRO A 88 5.66 5.93 10.75
C PRO A 88 6.43 6.36 12.01
N GLY A 89 6.82 5.39 12.83
CA GLY A 89 7.76 5.54 13.95
C GLY A 89 7.16 5.65 15.36
N GLY A 90 5.84 5.80 15.53
CA GLY A 90 5.27 6.05 16.87
C GLY A 90 3.98 5.31 17.23
N ASN A 91 3.15 4.93 16.24
CA ASN A 91 1.79 4.45 16.49
C ASN A 91 1.47 3.10 15.85
N GLU A 92 2.47 2.44 15.26
CA GLU A 92 2.29 1.23 14.46
C GLU A 92 2.73 -0.05 15.16
N LEU A 93 1.95 -1.11 14.96
CA LEU A 93 2.01 -2.36 15.73
C LEU A 93 3.31 -3.16 15.55
N VAL A 94 3.94 -3.02 14.38
CA VAL A 94 5.20 -3.69 14.06
C VAL A 94 6.30 -3.26 15.05
N PHE A 95 6.32 -1.99 15.47
CA PHE A 95 7.25 -1.52 16.51
C PHE A 95 6.90 -2.05 17.90
N TYR A 96 5.62 -2.18 18.24
CA TYR A 96 5.19 -2.65 19.56
C TYR A 96 5.51 -4.14 19.78
N ASN A 97 5.26 -4.98 18.77
CA ASN A 97 5.58 -6.41 18.85
C ASN A 97 7.09 -6.67 18.83
N HIS A 98 7.91 -5.82 18.21
CA HIS A 98 9.36 -5.97 18.21
C HIS A 98 10.02 -5.57 19.53
N ILE A 99 9.44 -4.62 20.27
CA ILE A 99 9.89 -4.26 21.63
C ILE A 99 9.50 -5.37 22.63
N LEU A 100 8.24 -5.83 22.62
CA LEU A 100 7.77 -6.82 23.60
C LEU A 100 8.27 -8.25 23.39
N LYS A 101 8.70 -8.63 22.18
CA LYS A 101 9.33 -9.95 21.93
C LYS A 101 10.83 -9.99 22.28
N ASN A 102 11.45 -8.83 22.53
CA ASN A 102 12.87 -8.69 22.86
C ASN A 102 13.10 -8.04 24.25
N SER A 103 12.06 -7.96 25.09
CA SER A 103 12.14 -7.60 26.51
C SER A 103 11.55 -8.71 27.38
#